data_AF-A0A401ZZQ6-F1
#
_entry.id   AF-A0A401ZZQ6-F1
#
_cell.length_a   1.000
_cell.length_b   1.000
_cell.length_c   1.000
_cell.angle_alpha   90.00
_cell.angle_beta   90.00
_cell.angle_gamma   90.00
#
_symmetry.space_group_name_H-M   'P 1'
#
loop_
_entity.id
_entity.type
_entity.pdbx_description
1 polymer ?
#
loop_
_entity_poly.entity_id
_entity_poly.type
_entity_poly.pdbx_seq_one_letter_code
_entity_poly.pdbx_strand_id
1 'polypeptide(L)' 'MKFIKAIYTFIVGDIIILVGVLVAILILTLLHTVAALEPLRPAEGVILILTIVLVLVATLVREAYSAKRYQ' A
#
# COMPACT_ATOMS: atom_id res chain seq x y z
N MET A 1 -12.75 -21.77 14.84
CA MET A 1 -12.28 -21.46 13.47
C MET A 1 -12.52 -20.01 13.01
N LYS A 2 -13.67 -19.37 13.34
CA LYS A 2 -13.95 -17.96 12.93
C LYS A 2 -12.96 -16.94 13.50
N PHE A 3 -12.58 -17.07 14.78
CA PHE A 3 -11.66 -16.14 15.45
C PHE A 3 -10.24 -16.14 14.86
N ILE A 4 -9.66 -17.34 14.67
CA ILE A 4 -8.33 -17.52 14.04
C ILE A 4 -8.30 -16.89 12.64
N LYS A 5 -9.41 -17.00 11.88
CA LYS A 5 -9.50 -16.47 10.53
C LYS A 5 -9.62 -14.94 10.50
N ALA A 6 -10.29 -14.35 11.48
CA ALA A 6 -10.34 -12.90 11.67
C ALA A 6 -8.94 -12.34 11.95
N ILE A 7 -8.17 -12.99 12.84
CA ILE A 7 -6.78 -12.62 13.14
C ILE A 7 -5.91 -12.71 11.88
N TYR A 8 -6.04 -13.79 11.10
CA TYR A 8 -5.30 -13.92 9.84
C TYR A 8 -5.64 -12.79 8.85
N THR A 9 -6.92 -12.45 8.73
CA THR A 9 -7.37 -11.38 7.84
C THR A 9 -6.88 -10.01 8.31
N PHE A 10 -6.80 -9.79 9.62
CA PHE A 10 -6.24 -8.57 10.21
C PHE A 10 -4.73 -8.45 9.94
N ILE A 11 -3.94 -9.50 10.26
CA ILE A 11 -2.49 -9.52 10.06
C ILE A 11 -2.13 -9.34 8.58
N VAL A 12 -2.82 -10.05 7.68
CA VAL A 12 -2.55 -9.92 6.24
C VAL A 12 -2.96 -8.53 5.71
N GLY A 13 -3.90 -7.84 6.37
CA GLY A 13 -4.26 -6.47 6.02
C GLY A 13 -3.16 -5.49 6.37
N ASP A 14 -2.61 -5.65 7.58
CA ASP A 14 -1.49 -4.85 8.08
C ASP A 14 -0.23 -5.03 7.22
N ILE A 15 0.03 -6.26 6.73
CA ILE A 15 1.15 -6.52 5.80
C ILE A 15 1.02 -5.71 4.50
N ILE A 16 -0.18 -5.52 3.96
CA ILE A 16 -0.36 -4.72 2.74
C ILE A 16 -0.04 -3.26 2.99
N ILE A 17 -0.51 -2.71 4.12
CA ILE A 17 -0.18 -1.35 4.53
C ILE A 17 1.33 -1.21 4.74
N LEU A 18 1.97 -2.16 5.43
CA LEU A 18 3.41 -2.16 5.67
C LEU A 18 4.22 -2.18 4.37
N VAL A 19 3.87 -3.06 3.43
CA VAL A 19 4.50 -3.11 2.10
C VAL A 19 4.26 -1.81 1.35
N GLY A 20 3.04 -1.26 1.42
CA GLY A 20 2.70 0.03 0.82
C GLY A 20 3.55 1.18 1.34
N VAL A 21 3.75 1.25 2.66
CA VAL A 21 4.63 2.24 3.31
C VAL A 21 6.07 2.03 2.88
N LEU A 22 6.55 0.78 2.83
CA LEU A 22 7.91 0.48 2.37
C LEU A 22 8.14 0.94 0.92
N VAL A 23 7.17 0.71 0.04
CA VAL A 23 7.20 1.18 -1.36
C VAL A 23 7.20 2.70 -1.42
N ALA A 24 6.38 3.39 -0.61
CA ALA A 24 6.37 4.85 -0.57
C ALA A 24 7.73 5.43 -0.12
N ILE A 25 8.33 4.85 0.93
CA ILE A 25 9.68 5.24 1.40
C ILE A 25 10.72 4.98 0.32
N LEU A 26 10.64 3.84 -0.39
CA LEU A 26 11.55 3.52 -1.48
C LEU A 26 11.43 4.54 -2.63
N ILE A 27 10.20 4.90 -3.02
CA ILE A 27 9.94 5.90 -4.06
C ILE A 27 10.55 7.26 -3.66
N LEU A 28 10.32 7.70 -2.41
CA LEU A 28 10.92 8.93 -1.88
C LEU A 28 12.44 8.89 -1.90
N THR A 29 13.01 7.77 -1.46
CA THR A 29 14.44 7.57 -1.45
C THR A 29 15.00 7.68 -2.86
N LEU A 30 14.39 7.04 -3.85
CA LEU A 30 14.83 7.12 -5.25
C LEU A 30 14.70 8.54 -5.81
N LEU A 31 13.61 9.24 -5.53
CA LEU A 31 13.38 10.62 -5.98
C LEU A 31 14.45 11.60 -5.46
N HIS A 32 14.97 11.38 -4.25
CA HIS A 32 15.95 12.27 -3.63
C HIS A 32 17.41 11.78 -3.73
N THR A 33 17.66 10.55 -4.17
CA THR A 33 19.02 10.00 -4.32
C THR A 33 19.47 9.85 -5.77
N VAL A 34 18.54 9.74 -6.73
CA VAL A 34 18.86 9.51 -8.14
C VAL A 34 18.70 10.80 -8.94
N ALA A 35 19.80 11.32 -9.46
CA ALA A 35 19.81 12.56 -10.26
C ALA A 35 18.92 12.51 -11.50
N ALA A 36 18.74 11.32 -12.11
CA ALA A 36 17.85 11.15 -13.25
C ALA A 36 16.37 11.39 -12.93
N LEU A 37 15.96 11.29 -11.66
CA LEU A 37 14.59 11.55 -11.20
C LEU A 37 14.38 13.01 -10.74
N GLU A 38 15.40 13.86 -10.81
CA GLU A 38 15.32 15.27 -10.44
C GLU A 38 14.13 16.04 -11.09
N PRO A 39 13.84 15.88 -12.40
CA PRO A 39 12.69 16.56 -13.00
C PRO A 39 11.31 16.09 -12.50
N LEU A 40 11.23 14.94 -11.80
CA LEU A 40 9.97 14.43 -11.23
C LEU A 40 9.71 14.92 -9.80
N ARG A 41 10.72 15.50 -9.11
CA ARG A 41 10.60 15.99 -7.72
C ARG A 41 9.47 17.01 -7.52
N PRO A 42 9.16 17.94 -8.45
CA PRO A 42 8.01 18.83 -8.29
C PRO A 42 6.67 18.10 -8.19
N ALA A 43 6.57 16.88 -8.72
CA ALA A 43 5.37 16.05 -8.68
C ALA A 43 5.36 15.05 -7.50
N GLU A 44 6.33 15.11 -6.58
CA GLU A 44 6.49 14.19 -5.45
C GLU A 44 5.19 14.00 -4.65
N GLY A 45 4.51 15.10 -4.32
CA GLY A 45 3.23 15.04 -3.60
C GLY A 45 2.16 14.24 -4.33
N VAL A 46 2.06 14.40 -5.66
CA VAL A 46 1.10 13.66 -6.48
C VAL A 46 1.47 12.17 -6.54
N ILE A 47 2.75 11.87 -6.70
CA ILE A 47 3.26 10.49 -6.71
C ILE A 47 2.93 9.78 -5.39
N LEU A 48 3.13 10.44 -4.25
CA LEU A 48 2.78 9.89 -2.94
C LEU A 48 1.27 9.68 -2.78
N ILE A 49 0.46 10.67 -3.17
CA ILE A 49 -1.01 10.54 -3.09
C ILE A 49 -1.47 9.33 -3.91
N LEU A 50 -0.98 9.19 -5.14
CA LEU A 50 -1.32 8.03 -5.99
C LEU A 50 -0.85 6.72 -5.36
N THR A 51 0.34 6.69 -4.77
CA THR A 51 0.86 5.51 -4.08
C THR A 51 -0.05 5.12 -2.90
N ILE A 52 -0.46 6.08 -2.08
CA ILE A 52 -1.36 5.86 -0.95
C ILE A 52 -2.73 5.37 -1.44
N VAL A 53 -3.30 5.99 -2.47
CA VAL A 53 -4.58 5.58 -3.04
C VAL A 53 -4.50 4.13 -3.54
N LEU A 54 -3.43 3.76 -4.24
CA LEU A 54 -3.23 2.38 -4.70
C LEU A 54 -3.15 1.38 -3.54
N VAL A 55 -2.43 1.71 -2.47
CA VAL A 55 -2.33 0.86 -1.28
C VAL A 55 -3.70 0.71 -0.60
N LEU A 56 -4.44 1.79 -0.43
CA LEU A 56 -5.78 1.76 0.17
C LEU A 56 -6.75 0.95 -0.69
N VAL A 57 -6.74 1.14 -2.01
CA VAL A 57 -7.56 0.35 -2.93
C VAL A 57 -7.18 -1.12 -2.86
N ALA A 58 -5.89 -1.46 -2.84
CA ALA A 58 -5.43 -2.84 -2.71
C ALA A 58 -5.93 -3.49 -1.41
N THR A 59 -5.86 -2.76 -0.30
CA THR A 59 -6.38 -3.21 1.01
C THR A 59 -7.89 -3.43 0.96
N LEU A 60 -8.66 -2.46 0.45
CA LEU A 60 -10.11 -2.56 0.34
C LEU A 60 -10.56 -3.68 -0.60
N VAL A 61 -9.91 -3.82 -1.75
CA VAL A 61 -10.17 -4.92 -2.70
C VAL A 61 -9.96 -6.25 -2.00
N ARG A 62 -8.82 -6.43 -1.32
CA ARG A 62 -8.56 -7.67 -0.57
C ARG A 62 -9.66 -7.94 0.46
N GLU A 63 -10.06 -6.92 1.23
CA GLU A 63 -11.12 -7.08 2.23
C GLU A 63 -12.46 -7.45 1.61
N ALA A 64 -12.86 -6.79 0.52
CA ALA A 64 -14.10 -7.08 -0.21
C ALA A 64 -14.11 -8.52 -0.77
N TYR A 65 -13.01 -8.97 -1.36
CA TYR A 65 -12.89 -10.35 -1.85
C TYR A 65 -12.81 -11.38 -0.71
N SER A 66 -12.13 -11.04 0.38
CA SER A 66 -12.09 -11.89 1.58
C SER A 66 -13.48 -12.04 2.15
N ALA A 67 -14.25 -10.96 2.27
CA ALA A 67 -15.64 -10.96 2.73
C ALA A 67 -16.57 -11.78 1.83
N LYS A 68 -16.43 -11.65 0.50
CA LYS A 68 -17.22 -12.41 -0.48
C LYS A 68 -16.98 -13.93 -0.40
N ARG A 69 -15.81 -14.36 0.08
CA ARG A 69 -15.50 -15.80 0.29
C ARG A 69 -16.24 -16.41 1.50
N TYR A 70 -16.98 -15.60 2.28
CA TYR A 70 -17.72 -16.03 3.48
C TYR A 70 -19.25 -15.98 3.35
N GLN A 71 -19.78 -15.44 2.25
CA GLN A 71 -21.18 -15.61 1.86
C GLN A 71 -21.32 -16.89 1.03
#